data_AF-A0AAW7VMB6-F1
#
_entry.id   AF-A0AAW7VMB6-F1
#
_cell.length_a   1.000
_cell.length_b   1.000
_cell.length_c   1.000
_cell.angle_alpha   90.00
_cell.angle_beta   90.00
_cell.angle_gamma   90.00
#
_symmetry.space_group_name_H-M   'P 1'
#
loop_
_entity.id
_entity.type
_entity.pdbx_description
1 polymer ?
#
loop_
_entity_poly.entity_id
_entity_poly.type
_entity_poly.pdbx_seq_one_letter_code
_entity_poly.pdbx_strand_id
1 'polypeptide(L)'
;MPDSATERTTTVVIGAGLSGLAVASELSRYGVGSIVVDGFGPLAQTGPSVHTGMLQRCEVADPASMLERNQILRHLRNYAASHHLDVRNTTKAVRLDLLTAAETPLASPRQWAVHTAHGILLADHVVVTRCAQSQLRKMLAELGIAVGQNLVAAMRAVGMHLVGVGELITPTPKEVLRQAKAVGQAISSKVALPAAPGLAIA
;
A
#
# COMPACT_ATOMS: atom_id res chain seq x y z
N MET A 1 1.93 22.95 19.95
CA MET A 1 2.12 21.67 19.22
C MET A 1 0.73 21.21 18.85
N PRO A 2 0.30 21.21 17.58
CA PRO A 2 -1.02 20.67 17.26
C PRO A 2 -0.95 19.15 17.38
N ASP A 3 -1.92 18.57 18.05
CA ASP A 3 -2.07 17.12 18.18
C ASP A 3 -2.03 16.49 16.79
N SER A 4 -1.06 15.60 16.57
CA SER A 4 -0.99 14.80 15.35
C SER A 4 -2.26 13.97 15.25
N ALA A 5 -3.23 14.42 14.45
CA ALA A 5 -4.50 13.73 14.27
C ALA A 5 -4.21 12.29 13.84
N THR A 6 -4.56 11.34 14.71
CA THR A 6 -4.44 9.92 14.41
C THR A 6 -5.76 9.48 13.82
N GLU A 7 -5.73 9.05 12.57
CA GLU A 7 -6.90 8.62 11.83
C GLU A 7 -6.83 7.12 11.59
N ARG A 8 -7.96 6.42 11.71
CA ARG A 8 -8.01 4.97 11.57
C ARG A 8 -8.78 4.59 10.32
N THR A 9 -8.22 3.67 9.55
CA THR A 9 -8.85 3.07 8.37
C THR A 9 -8.54 1.57 8.31
N THR A 10 -9.20 0.82 7.45
CA THR A 10 -8.89 -0.61 7.27
C THR A 10 -7.63 -0.79 6.43
N THR A 11 -7.50 -0.03 5.33
CA THR A 11 -6.38 -0.15 4.40
C THR A 11 -5.80 1.20 4.00
N VAL A 12 -4.47 1.35 4.04
CA VAL A 12 -3.78 2.48 3.40
C VAL A 12 -3.11 2.02 2.11
N VAL A 13 -3.35 2.73 1.01
CA VAL A 13 -2.73 2.47 -0.29
C VAL A 13 -1.70 3.56 -0.59
N ILE A 14 -0.44 3.17 -0.74
CA ILE A 14 0.66 4.10 -1.03
C ILE A 14 0.90 4.15 -2.54
N GLY A 15 0.50 5.26 -3.15
CA GLY A 15 0.70 5.58 -4.56
C GLY A 15 -0.59 5.92 -5.31
N ALA A 16 -0.85 7.19 -5.62
CA ALA A 16 -2.06 7.64 -6.35
C ALA A 16 -2.00 7.44 -7.89
N GLY A 17 -1.24 6.43 -8.34
CA GLY A 17 -1.10 6.07 -9.76
C GLY A 17 -2.06 4.95 -10.20
N LEU A 18 -1.81 4.38 -11.38
CA LEU A 18 -2.59 3.26 -11.95
C LEU A 18 -2.81 2.13 -10.94
N SER A 19 -1.72 1.64 -10.33
CA SER A 19 -1.77 0.51 -9.39
C SER A 19 -2.57 0.83 -8.13
N GLY A 20 -2.37 1.99 -7.52
CA GLY A 20 -3.07 2.32 -6.27
C GLY A 20 -4.54 2.64 -6.48
N LEU A 21 -4.88 3.35 -7.56
CA LEU A 21 -6.30 3.59 -7.87
C LEU A 21 -7.02 2.30 -8.29
N ALA A 22 -6.33 1.38 -8.98
CA ALA A 22 -6.89 0.07 -9.28
C ALA A 22 -7.20 -0.71 -8.00
N VAL A 23 -6.27 -0.73 -7.04
CA VAL A 23 -6.48 -1.40 -5.75
C VAL A 23 -7.61 -0.73 -4.95
N ALA A 24 -7.59 0.60 -4.84
CA ALA A 24 -8.63 1.34 -4.12
C ALA A 24 -10.03 1.11 -4.72
N SER A 25 -10.12 1.03 -6.05
CA SER A 25 -11.38 0.70 -6.74
C SER A 25 -11.86 -0.71 -6.41
N GLU A 26 -10.96 -1.70 -6.38
CA GLU A 26 -11.34 -3.07 -5.98
C GLU A 26 -11.73 -3.14 -4.50
N LEU A 27 -11.00 -2.48 -3.61
CA LEU A 27 -11.35 -2.41 -2.18
C LEU A 27 -12.73 -1.80 -1.97
N SER A 28 -13.03 -0.70 -2.67
CA SER A 28 -14.35 -0.07 -2.65
C SER A 28 -15.46 -1.02 -3.10
N ARG A 29 -15.25 -1.80 -4.17
CA ARG A 29 -16.22 -2.82 -4.64
C ARG A 29 -16.48 -3.91 -3.62
N TYR A 30 -15.48 -4.24 -2.79
CA TYR A 30 -15.61 -5.18 -1.70
C TYR A 30 -16.09 -4.55 -0.39
N GLY A 31 -16.43 -3.25 -0.37
CA GLY A 31 -16.88 -2.54 0.82
C GLY A 31 -15.76 -2.29 1.86
N VAL A 32 -14.49 -2.38 1.47
CA VAL A 32 -13.35 -2.17 2.36
C VAL A 32 -12.95 -0.70 2.35
N GLY A 33 -12.93 -0.07 3.53
CA GLY A 33 -12.45 1.30 3.71
C GLY A 33 -10.97 1.44 3.34
N SER A 34 -10.65 2.45 2.51
CA SER A 34 -9.26 2.71 2.15
C SER A 34 -8.95 4.19 1.97
N ILE A 35 -7.71 4.57 2.33
CA ILE A 35 -7.14 5.90 2.10
C ILE A 35 -5.96 5.74 1.14
N VAL A 36 -6.00 6.43 0.01
CA VAL A 36 -4.90 6.47 -0.97
C VAL A 36 -4.04 7.70 -0.73
N VAL A 37 -2.74 7.51 -0.55
CA VAL A 37 -1.75 8.59 -0.42
C VAL A 37 -0.90 8.68 -1.68
N ASP A 38 -0.35 9.86 -2.00
CA ASP A 38 0.36 10.14 -3.25
C ASP A 38 1.54 9.20 -3.51
N GLY A 39 2.32 8.91 -2.46
CA GLY A 39 3.47 8.01 -2.52
C GLY A 39 4.40 8.23 -1.32
N PHE A 40 5.59 7.62 -1.36
CA PHE A 40 6.61 7.90 -0.37
C PHE A 40 7.22 9.30 -0.59
N GLY A 41 7.29 10.08 0.49
CA GLY A 41 8.11 11.28 0.54
C GLY A 41 9.60 10.92 0.57
N PRO A 42 10.50 11.91 0.53
CA PRO A 42 11.88 11.66 0.90
C PRO A 42 11.87 11.13 2.34
N LEU A 43 12.07 9.81 2.49
CA LEU A 43 12.46 9.21 3.77
C LEU A 43 13.60 10.08 4.31
N ALA A 44 13.52 10.51 5.57
CA ALA A 44 14.56 11.32 6.19
C ALA A 44 15.90 10.59 6.07
N GLN A 45 16.70 10.96 5.06
CA GLN A 45 17.99 10.38 4.76
C GLN A 45 19.02 11.12 5.61
N THR A 46 19.48 10.50 6.70
CA THR A 46 20.80 10.82 7.24
C THR A 46 21.84 10.06 6.41
N GLY A 47 22.18 10.58 5.24
CA GLY A 47 23.21 10.00 4.37
C GLY A 47 23.26 10.64 2.97
N PRO A 48 24.43 10.65 2.30
CA PRO A 48 24.61 11.43 1.08
C PRO A 48 23.71 10.94 -0.05
N SER A 49 22.92 11.89 -0.53
CA SER A 49 21.95 11.79 -1.62
C SER A 49 22.54 11.11 -2.85
N VAL A 50 21.99 9.95 -3.20
CA VAL A 50 22.04 9.46 -4.58
C VAL A 50 20.83 10.09 -5.28
N HIS A 51 21.09 11.00 -6.22
CA HIS A 51 20.10 11.64 -7.09
C HIS A 51 19.04 10.64 -7.59
N THR A 52 17.89 10.57 -6.94
CA THR A 52 16.72 9.78 -7.40
C THR A 52 15.77 10.60 -8.28
N GLY A 53 16.19 11.79 -8.72
CA GLY A 53 15.45 12.64 -9.65
C GLY A 53 15.56 12.26 -11.13
N MET A 54 16.38 11.27 -11.49
CA MET A 54 16.62 10.89 -12.90
C MET A 54 16.58 9.37 -13.13
N LEU A 55 15.46 8.76 -12.78
CA LEU A 55 15.02 7.55 -13.50
C LEU A 55 13.59 7.80 -13.99
N GLN A 56 13.42 8.87 -14.78
CA GLN A 56 12.48 8.80 -15.89
C GLN A 56 12.92 7.58 -16.72
N ARG A 57 12.28 6.43 -16.47
CA ARG A 57 12.38 5.29 -17.37
C ARG A 57 11.73 5.70 -18.68
N CYS A 58 12.54 6.28 -19.54
CA CYS A 58 12.31 6.35 -20.97
C CYS A 58 12.62 4.95 -21.51
N GLU A 59 11.74 4.00 -21.25
CA GLU A 59 11.71 2.74 -21.98
C GLU A 59 10.64 2.86 -23.05
N VAL A 60 10.93 2.29 -24.21
CA VAL A 60 10.09 2.26 -25.41
C VAL A 60 8.82 1.46 -25.08
N ALA A 61 7.94 2.05 -24.29
CA ALA A 61 6.58 1.58 -24.14
C ALA A 61 5.92 1.87 -25.48
N ASP A 62 5.50 0.79 -26.15
CA ASP A 62 4.69 0.87 -27.35
C ASP A 62 3.59 1.93 -27.16
N PRO A 63 3.42 2.89 -28.09
CA PRO A 63 2.47 3.98 -27.93
C PRO A 63 1.04 3.50 -27.69
N ALA A 64 0.66 2.32 -28.22
CA ALA A 64 -0.65 1.73 -27.95
C ALA A 64 -0.80 1.30 -26.48
N SER A 65 0.24 0.69 -25.90
CA SER A 65 0.29 0.33 -24.47
C SER A 65 0.24 1.56 -23.55
N MET A 66 0.87 2.67 -23.94
CA MET A 66 0.77 3.95 -23.23
C MET A 66 -0.62 4.57 -23.31
N LEU A 67 -1.27 4.48 -24.47
CA LEU A 67 -2.63 4.94 -24.67
C LEU A 67 -3.60 4.12 -23.79
N GLU A 68 -3.51 2.79 -23.81
CA GLU A 68 -4.32 1.89 -22.98
C GLU A 68 -4.15 2.24 -21.49
N ARG A 69 -2.90 2.41 -21.04
CA ARG A 69 -2.57 2.81 -19.67
C ARG A 69 -3.25 4.14 -19.29
N ASN A 70 -3.18 5.15 -20.14
CA ASN A 70 -3.77 6.47 -19.89
C ASN A 70 -5.30 6.42 -19.86
N GLN A 71 -5.91 5.63 -20.75
CA GLN A 71 -7.35 5.41 -20.77
C GLN A 71 -7.81 4.74 -19.47
N ILE A 72 -7.16 3.65 -19.05
CA ILE A 72 -7.48 2.96 -17.80
C ILE A 72 -7.30 3.91 -16.61
N LEU A 73 -6.19 4.65 -16.55
CA LEU A 73 -5.95 5.60 -15.46
C LEU A 73 -7.03 6.68 -15.40
N ARG A 74 -7.49 7.19 -16.54
CA ARG A 74 -8.61 8.13 -16.62
C ARG A 74 -9.89 7.50 -16.08
N HIS A 75 -10.21 6.26 -16.47
CA HIS A 75 -11.37 5.55 -15.94
C HIS A 75 -11.30 5.34 -14.42
N LEU A 76 -10.13 4.99 -13.89
CA LEU A 76 -9.92 4.81 -12.46
C LEU A 76 -10.08 6.13 -11.68
N ARG A 77 -9.59 7.26 -12.22
CA ARG A 77 -9.81 8.58 -11.61
C ARG A 77 -11.27 8.97 -11.60
N ASN A 78 -11.98 8.74 -12.70
CA ASN A 78 -13.43 8.99 -12.77
C ASN A 78 -14.18 8.11 -11.78
N TYR A 79 -13.84 6.82 -11.70
CA TYR A 79 -14.41 5.91 -10.72
C TYR A 79 -14.18 6.39 -9.29
N ALA A 80 -12.95 6.79 -8.98
CA ALA A 80 -12.58 7.31 -7.66
C ALA A 80 -13.40 8.54 -7.27
N ALA A 81 -13.58 9.49 -8.20
CA ALA A 81 -14.41 10.67 -7.99
C ALA A 81 -15.89 10.31 -7.80
N SER A 82 -16.45 9.45 -8.67
CA SER A 82 -17.86 9.06 -8.59
C SER A 82 -18.21 8.24 -7.34
N HIS A 83 -17.26 7.49 -6.79
CA HIS A 83 -17.45 6.66 -5.60
C HIS A 83 -16.88 7.31 -4.32
N HIS A 84 -16.47 8.58 -4.40
CA HIS A 84 -15.94 9.36 -3.27
C HIS A 84 -14.80 8.63 -2.52
N LEU A 85 -13.89 8.01 -3.27
CA LEU A 85 -12.73 7.37 -2.67
C LEU A 85 -11.83 8.44 -2.03
N ASP A 86 -11.33 8.16 -0.82
CA ASP A 86 -10.39 9.06 -0.14
C ASP A 86 -9.02 8.97 -0.81
N VAL A 87 -8.74 9.93 -1.71
CA VAL A 87 -7.48 10.04 -2.46
C VAL A 87 -6.78 11.35 -2.09
N ARG A 88 -5.71 11.24 -1.30
CA ARG A 88 -4.89 12.35 -0.81
C ARG A 88 -3.64 12.51 -1.67
N ASN A 89 -3.83 13.11 -2.84
CA ASN A 89 -2.78 13.33 -3.85
C ASN A 89 -1.65 14.31 -3.43
N THR A 90 -1.81 15.04 -2.32
CA THR A 90 -0.75 15.90 -1.74
C THR A 90 -0.12 15.30 -0.49
N THR A 91 -0.69 14.22 0.04
CA THR A 91 -0.21 13.59 1.28
C THR A 91 0.78 12.50 0.93
N LYS A 92 2.00 12.63 1.44
CA LYS A 92 3.06 11.63 1.26
C LYS A 92 3.25 10.80 2.52
N ALA A 93 3.49 9.50 2.35
CA ALA A 93 3.94 8.62 3.42
C ALA A 93 5.42 8.89 3.69
N VAL A 94 5.76 9.26 4.91
CA VAL A 94 7.13 9.61 5.33
C VAL A 94 7.78 8.44 6.06
N ARG A 95 7.02 7.69 6.86
CA ARG A 95 7.51 6.52 7.61
C ARG A 95 6.41 5.48 7.74
N LEU A 96 6.81 4.21 7.81
CA LEU A 96 5.95 3.06 8.06
C LEU A 96 6.47 2.34 9.30
N ASP A 97 5.63 2.22 10.32
CA ASP A 97 5.94 1.44 11.52
C ASP A 97 4.92 0.30 11.67
N LEU A 98 5.40 -0.88 12.05
CA LEU A 98 4.55 -2.01 12.39
C LEU A 98 4.34 -2.02 13.91
N LEU A 99 3.14 -1.69 14.35
CA LEU A 99 2.75 -1.76 15.75
C LEU A 99 2.42 -3.22 16.08
N THR A 100 3.35 -3.87 16.77
CA THR A 100 3.11 -5.17 17.40
C THR A 100 2.62 -4.94 18.82
N ALA A 101 1.49 -5.54 19.20
CA ALA A 101 1.08 -5.60 20.60
C ALA A 101 2.17 -6.32 21.39
N ALA A 102 2.95 -5.57 22.17
CA ALA A 102 3.92 -6.14 23.08
C ALA A 102 3.17 -6.86 24.20
N GLU A 103 3.45 -8.16 24.35
CA GLU A 103 3.33 -8.92 25.60
C GLU A 103 1.97 -8.89 26.32
N THR A 104 0.88 -9.27 25.65
CA THR A 104 -0.35 -9.69 26.36
C THR A 104 -1.10 -10.79 25.61
N PRO A 105 -1.68 -11.81 26.28
CA PRO A 105 -2.23 -13.01 25.62
C PRO A 105 -3.51 -12.78 24.80
N LEU A 106 -4.11 -11.59 24.87
CA LEU A 106 -5.17 -11.15 23.97
C LEU A 106 -4.57 -10.25 22.89
N ALA A 107 -3.80 -10.86 21.98
CA ALA A 107 -3.10 -10.18 20.90
C ALA A 107 -4.08 -9.37 20.03
N SER A 108 -4.03 -8.04 20.15
CA SER A 108 -4.62 -7.14 19.16
C SER A 108 -3.94 -7.38 17.80
N PRO A 109 -4.68 -7.28 16.68
CA PRO A 109 -4.09 -7.49 15.36
C PRO A 109 -2.94 -6.50 15.13
N ARG A 110 -1.86 -6.99 14.48
CA ARG A 110 -0.74 -6.14 14.08
C ARG A 110 -1.26 -4.98 13.23
N GLN A 111 -0.94 -3.75 13.61
CA GLN A 111 -1.44 -2.57 12.93
C GLN A 111 -0.29 -1.77 12.31
N TRP A 112 -0.50 -1.24 11.12
CA TRP A 112 0.44 -0.35 10.45
C TRP A 112 0.17 1.10 10.85
N ALA A 113 1.23 1.82 11.21
CA ALA A 113 1.22 3.26 11.35
C ALA A 113 1.92 3.89 10.14
N VAL A 114 1.15 4.63 9.32
CA VAL A 114 1.66 5.39 8.18
C VAL A 114 1.79 6.85 8.61
N HIS A 115 3.03 7.30 8.81
CA HIS A 115 3.31 8.67 9.17
C HIS A 115 3.23 9.56 7.93
N THR A 116 2.51 10.66 8.04
CA THR A 116 2.36 11.67 6.99
C THR A 116 2.64 13.05 7.57
N ALA A 117 2.77 14.07 6.71
CA ALA A 117 2.90 15.46 7.16
C ALA A 117 1.69 15.97 7.96
N HIS A 118 0.54 15.29 7.85
CA HIS A 118 -0.73 15.70 8.47
C HIS A 118 -1.08 14.88 9.72
N GLY A 119 -0.25 13.91 10.13
CA GLY A 119 -0.54 13.00 11.22
C GLY A 119 -0.30 11.54 10.85
N ILE A 120 -0.91 10.63 11.61
CA ILE A 120 -0.67 9.18 11.51
C ILE A 120 -1.95 8.51 11.00
N LEU A 121 -1.81 7.70 9.95
CA LEU A 121 -2.88 6.82 9.49
C LEU A 121 -2.64 5.41 10.04
N LEU A 122 -3.55 4.93 10.88
CA LEU A 122 -3.52 3.57 11.41
C LEU A 122 -4.36 2.63 10.54
N ALA A 123 -3.78 1.52 10.10
CA ALA A 123 -4.47 0.55 9.25
C ALA A 123 -4.07 -0.90 9.51
N ASP A 124 -5.02 -1.81 9.31
CA ASP A 124 -4.77 -3.26 9.42
C ASP A 124 -3.98 -3.77 8.20
N HIS A 125 -4.16 -3.11 7.06
CA HIS A 125 -3.50 -3.44 5.81
C HIS A 125 -2.81 -2.23 5.18
N VAL A 126 -1.62 -2.46 4.61
CA VAL A 126 -0.93 -1.48 3.77
C VAL A 126 -0.66 -2.07 2.39
N VAL A 127 -1.02 -1.33 1.35
CA VAL A 127 -0.70 -1.69 -0.03
C VAL A 127 0.38 -0.76 -0.55
N VAL A 128 1.54 -1.31 -0.86
CA VAL A 128 2.65 -0.55 -1.43
C VAL A 128 2.65 -0.72 -2.95
N THR A 129 2.62 0.40 -3.66
CA THR A 129 2.69 0.42 -5.13
C THR A 129 3.96 1.09 -5.62
N ARG A 130 4.49 0.63 -6.75
CA ARG A 130 5.68 1.22 -7.43
C ARG A 130 6.90 1.46 -6.51
N CYS A 131 7.20 0.57 -5.56
CA CYS A 131 8.46 0.66 -4.82
C CYS A 131 9.60 -0.01 -5.61
N ALA A 132 10.79 0.59 -5.59
CA ALA A 132 11.99 -0.09 -6.09
C ALA A 132 12.32 -1.27 -5.17
N GLN A 133 12.81 -2.39 -5.73
CA GLN A 133 13.17 -3.57 -4.94
C GLN A 133 14.22 -3.24 -3.85
N SER A 134 15.14 -2.31 -4.15
CA SER A 134 16.13 -1.81 -3.20
C SER A 134 15.50 -1.02 -2.03
N GLN A 135 14.50 -0.18 -2.31
CA GLN A 135 13.74 0.54 -1.28
C GLN A 135 12.92 -0.42 -0.43
N LEU A 136 12.27 -1.39 -1.05
CA LEU A 136 11.53 -2.43 -0.35
C LEU A 136 12.45 -3.22 0.60
N ARG A 137 13.59 -3.69 0.12
CA ARG A 137 14.56 -4.42 0.96
C ARG A 137 15.07 -3.58 2.13
N LYS A 138 15.35 -2.29 1.91
CA LYS A 138 15.75 -1.36 2.99
C LYS A 138 14.66 -1.19 4.03
N MET A 139 13.43 -0.91 3.60
CA MET A 139 12.28 -0.76 4.49
C MET A 139 12.02 -2.03 5.32
N LEU A 140 12.18 -3.22 4.72
CA LEU A 140 12.02 -4.47 5.45
C LEU A 140 13.13 -4.74 6.46
N ALA A 141 14.37 -4.36 6.13
CA ALA A 141 15.48 -4.42 7.07
C ALA A 141 15.26 -3.47 8.25
N GLU A 142 14.74 -2.26 8.00
CA GLU A 142 14.36 -1.29 9.04
C GLU A 142 13.23 -1.83 9.94
N LEU A 143 12.29 -2.59 9.37
CA LEU A 143 11.23 -3.26 10.12
C LEU A 143 11.68 -4.54 10.85
N GLY A 144 12.96 -4.93 10.76
CA GLY A 144 13.49 -6.15 11.38
C GLY A 144 12.96 -7.45 10.76
N ILE A 145 12.40 -7.41 9.55
CA ILE A 145 11.85 -8.58 8.87
C ILE A 145 12.97 -9.28 8.09
N ALA A 146 13.37 -10.47 8.55
CA ALA A 146 14.35 -11.30 7.85
C ALA A 146 13.84 -11.70 6.45
N VAL A 147 14.54 -11.26 5.41
CA VAL A 147 14.18 -11.52 4.01
C VAL A 147 14.59 -12.96 3.64
N GLY A 148 13.67 -13.91 3.83
CA GLY A 148 13.81 -15.29 3.37
C GLY A 148 13.45 -15.47 1.88
N GLN A 149 13.41 -16.73 1.41
CA GLN A 149 13.12 -17.06 0.01
C GLN A 149 11.71 -16.63 -0.48
N ASN A 150 10.77 -16.34 0.43
CA ASN A 150 9.41 -15.92 0.05
C ASN A 150 8.99 -14.60 0.72
N LEU A 151 9.60 -13.52 0.24
CA LEU A 151 9.36 -12.16 0.73
C LEU A 151 7.90 -11.73 0.65
N VAL A 152 7.23 -12.01 -0.47
CA VAL A 152 5.84 -11.59 -0.71
C VAL A 152 4.88 -12.28 0.26
N ALA A 153 5.11 -13.56 0.59
CA ALA A 153 4.31 -14.26 1.58
C ALA A 153 4.54 -13.73 2.99
N ALA A 154 5.80 -13.46 3.38
CA ALA A 154 6.14 -12.87 4.67
C ALA A 154 5.47 -11.49 4.86
N MET A 155 5.51 -10.66 3.82
CA MET A 155 4.84 -9.36 3.80
C MET A 155 3.31 -9.49 3.92
N ARG A 156 2.70 -10.42 3.19
CA ARG A 156 1.25 -10.66 3.26
C ARG A 156 0.82 -11.16 4.65
N ALA A 157 1.68 -11.91 5.34
CA ALA A 157 1.42 -12.37 6.70
C ALA A 157 1.38 -11.21 7.71
N VAL A 158 2.18 -10.16 7.48
CA VAL A 158 2.15 -8.92 8.29
C VAL A 158 1.13 -7.90 7.80
N GLY A 159 0.28 -8.23 6.82
CA GLY A 159 -0.73 -7.30 6.29
C GLY A 159 -0.22 -6.30 5.26
N MET A 160 1.01 -6.47 4.75
CA MET A 160 1.54 -5.67 3.65
C MET A 160 1.36 -6.37 2.29
N HIS A 161 0.76 -5.67 1.33
CA HIS A 161 0.49 -6.17 -0.02
C HIS A 161 1.28 -5.36 -1.05
N LEU A 162 1.78 -6.03 -2.08
CA LEU A 162 2.58 -5.41 -3.15
C LEU A 162 1.81 -5.46 -4.47
N VAL A 163 1.75 -4.33 -5.18
CA VAL A 163 1.14 -4.25 -6.53
C VAL A 163 2.04 -3.45 -7.47
N GLY A 164 2.34 -4.04 -8.62
CA GLY A 164 3.26 -3.46 -9.61
C GLY A 164 4.71 -3.39 -9.11
N VAL A 165 5.11 -4.34 -8.26
CA VAL A 165 6.45 -4.48 -7.69
C VAL A 165 7.02 -5.84 -8.12
N GLY A 166 8.17 -5.88 -8.79
CA GLY A 166 8.80 -7.13 -9.27
C GLY A 166 9.88 -6.89 -10.33
N GLU A 167 10.57 -7.97 -10.75
CA GLU A 167 11.68 -7.94 -11.73
C GLU A 167 11.26 -7.59 -13.16
N LEU A 168 9.96 -7.52 -13.44
CA LEU A 168 9.45 -7.01 -14.70
C LEU A 168 9.76 -5.51 -14.80
N ILE A 169 10.61 -5.21 -15.77
CA ILE A 169 11.08 -3.89 -16.16
C ILE A 169 9.95 -2.85 -16.26
N THR A 170 8.71 -3.23 -16.62
CA THR A 170 7.47 -2.48 -16.32
C THR A 170 6.26 -3.44 -16.41
N PRO A 171 5.40 -3.57 -15.38
CA PRO A 171 4.21 -4.44 -15.47
C PRO A 171 3.17 -3.87 -16.44
N THR A 172 2.53 -4.74 -17.23
CA THR A 172 1.45 -4.35 -18.16
C THR A 172 0.22 -3.86 -17.39
N PRO A 173 -0.63 -2.99 -17.97
CA PRO A 173 -1.86 -2.54 -17.32
C PRO A 173 -2.76 -3.70 -16.88
N LYS A 174 -2.89 -4.74 -17.70
CA LYS A 174 -3.67 -5.95 -17.38
C LYS A 174 -3.13 -6.69 -16.17
N GLU A 175 -1.81 -6.83 -16.06
CA GLU A 175 -1.18 -7.49 -14.92
C GLU A 175 -1.38 -6.67 -13.63
N VAL A 176 -1.29 -5.33 -13.71
CA VAL A 176 -1.60 -4.45 -12.57
C VAL A 176 -3.06 -4.62 -12.11
N LEU A 177 -4.01 -4.66 -13.05
CA LEU A 177 -5.43 -4.87 -12.71
C LEU A 177 -5.67 -6.26 -12.11
N ARG A 178 -5.02 -7.31 -12.63
CA ARG A 178 -5.08 -8.67 -12.09
C ARG A 178 -4.55 -8.72 -10.65
N GLN A 179 -3.40 -8.09 -10.40
CA GLN A 179 -2.82 -7.99 -9.06
C GLN A 179 -3.71 -7.19 -8.10
N ALA A 180 -4.27 -6.08 -8.56
CA ALA A 180 -5.19 -5.26 -7.77
C ALA A 180 -6.42 -6.06 -7.33
N LYS A 181 -7.02 -6.83 -8.24
CA LYS A 181 -8.16 -7.71 -7.94
C LYS A 181 -7.80 -8.79 -6.92
N ALA A 182 -6.66 -9.44 -7.09
CA ALA A 182 -6.18 -10.45 -6.15
C ALA A 182 -5.92 -9.88 -4.75
N VAL A 183 -5.38 -8.65 -4.66
CA VAL A 183 -5.15 -7.95 -3.39
C VAL A 183 -6.47 -7.54 -2.75
N GLY A 184 -7.40 -6.96 -3.50
CA GLY A 184 -8.73 -6.58 -3.00
C GLY A 184 -9.48 -7.78 -2.42
N GLN A 185 -9.49 -8.91 -3.13
CA GLN A 185 -10.10 -10.15 -2.66
C GLN A 185 -9.42 -10.70 -1.39
N ALA A 186 -8.08 -10.69 -1.36
CA ALA A 186 -7.33 -11.18 -0.20
C ALA A 186 -7.58 -10.32 1.05
N ILE A 187 -7.65 -8.99 0.90
CA ILE A 187 -7.96 -8.09 2.02
C ILE A 187 -9.42 -8.28 2.46
N SER A 188 -10.37 -8.27 1.52
CA SER A 188 -11.79 -8.47 1.82
C SER A 188 -12.04 -9.77 2.59
N SER A 189 -11.40 -10.88 2.20
CA SER A 189 -11.52 -12.15 2.92
C SER A 189 -11.06 -12.10 4.38
N LYS A 190 -10.06 -11.26 4.69
CA LYS A 190 -9.55 -11.08 6.06
C LYS A 190 -10.43 -10.14 6.89
N VAL A 191 -11.04 -9.14 6.24
CA VAL A 191 -11.98 -8.20 6.88
C VAL A 191 -13.34 -8.88 7.16
N ALA A 192 -13.76 -9.80 6.30
CA ALA A 192 -15.03 -10.52 6.42
C ALA A 192 -15.03 -11.66 7.46
N LEU A 193 -13.86 -12.06 7.97
CA LEU A 193 -13.75 -12.99 9.08
C LEU A 193 -13.95 -12.21 10.39
N PRO A 194 -15.11 -12.33 11.08
CA PRO A 194 -15.21 -11.82 12.44
C PRO A 194 -14.18 -12.54 13.30
N ALA A 195 -13.49 -11.80 14.18
CA ALA A 195 -12.68 -12.39 15.23
C ALA A 195 -13.50 -13.48 15.92
N ALA A 196 -13.04 -14.73 15.84
CA ALA A 196 -13.73 -15.86 16.45
C ALA A 196 -14.03 -15.51 17.92
N PRO A 197 -15.27 -15.65 18.40
CA PRO A 197 -15.54 -15.45 19.81
C PRO A 197 -14.67 -16.45 20.58
N GLY A 198 -13.78 -15.89 21.42
CA GLY A 198 -12.91 -16.67 22.30
C GLY A 198 -13.76 -17.68 23.04
N LEU A 199 -13.43 -18.95 22.85
CA LEU A 199 -14.01 -20.07 23.56
C LEU A 199 -13.66 -19.88 25.04
N ALA A 200 -14.54 -19.24 25.80
CA ALA A 200 -14.51 -19.24 27.25
C ALA A 200 -14.86 -20.65 27.70
N ILE A 201 -13.85 -21.43 28.06
CA ILE A 201 -14.05 -22.68 28.80
C ILE A 201 -13.91 -22.31 30.27
N ALA A 202 -15.05 -22.43 30.98
CA ALA A 202 -15.17 -22.30 32.43
C ALA A 202 -14.51 -23.49 33.16
#